data_AF-A0A958EAT9-F1
#
_entry.id   AF-A0A958EAT9-F1
#
_cell.length_a   1.000
_cell.length_b   1.000
_cell.length_c   1.000
_cell.angle_alpha   90.00
_cell.angle_beta   90.00
_cell.angle_gamma   90.00
#
_symmetry.space_group_name_H-M   'P 1'
#
loop_
_entity.id
_entity.type
_entity.pdbx_description
1 polymer ?
#
loop_
_entity_poly.entity_id
_entity_poly.type
_entity_poly.pdbx_seq_one_letter_code
_entity_poly.pdbx_strand_id
1 'polypeptide(L)'
;MRRLFLILIVLCFTPIFGQGASRQSFGDWQISYQIPEGWQLAQQFGRAHMLMAGQDNTALIFVAPSKYENAGDVSRELTTFFSSLGVNGYPTENPTETTFQGKKAISAAFAGTNQLGQSLKARFLSIFTGQGTNFNIMVLGTANHFPQLGNLVDKIGATVSGKAPVINRQLMANLAGTWVYYSGSSQSSIGSMGGYSQSYEEFLTLDGQGNYRWNSNGHVAATSSTSSDGSYSSASDISGNQDAGRYEIVGSTLIIYSPRGGTQLHDFTLKGGAIVTGNRTYIRQ
;
A
#
# COMPACT_ATOMS: atom_id res chain seq x y z
N MET A 1 1.84 -17.53 -21.66
CA MET A 1 2.07 -18.45 -20.52
C MET A 1 2.29 -17.62 -19.25
N ARG A 2 1.29 -17.53 -18.37
CA ARG A 2 1.38 -16.78 -17.10
C ARG A 2 2.05 -17.68 -16.06
N ARG A 3 3.21 -17.27 -15.55
CA ARG A 3 3.86 -17.95 -14.43
C ARG A 3 3.16 -17.53 -13.13
N LEU A 4 2.41 -18.46 -12.53
CA LEU A 4 2.03 -18.40 -11.12
C LEU A 4 3.32 -18.42 -10.30
N PHE A 5 3.62 -17.33 -9.57
CA PHE A 5 4.53 -17.42 -8.44
C PHE A 5 3.72 -17.95 -7.25
N LEU A 6 3.80 -19.27 -7.08
CA LEU A 6 3.41 -19.95 -5.85
C LEU A 6 4.44 -19.55 -4.78
N ILE A 7 4.04 -18.76 -3.78
CA ILE A 7 4.87 -18.53 -2.60
C ILE A 7 4.79 -19.81 -1.76
N LEU A 8 5.72 -20.73 -2.02
CA LEU A 8 5.94 -21.91 -1.21
C LEU A 8 6.72 -21.48 0.04
N ILE A 9 6.02 -21.32 1.16
CA ILE A 9 6.62 -21.11 2.48
C ILE A 9 7.23 -22.44 2.93
N VAL A 10 8.53 -22.60 2.76
CA VAL A 10 9.29 -23.70 3.37
C VAL A 10 9.87 -23.18 4.69
N LEU A 11 9.20 -23.49 5.80
CA LEU A 11 9.67 -23.21 7.16
C LEU A 11 10.70 -24.27 7.57
N CYS A 12 11.98 -23.94 7.51
CA CYS A 12 12.99 -24.58 8.35
C CYS A 12 13.36 -23.58 9.45
N PHE A 13 12.64 -23.61 10.58
CA PHE A 13 12.99 -22.85 11.77
C PHE A 13 13.51 -23.80 12.84
N THR A 14 14.80 -23.68 13.16
CA THR A 14 15.33 -24.08 14.47
C THR A 14 14.71 -23.16 15.52
N PRO A 15 14.04 -23.68 16.55
CA PRO A 15 13.42 -22.81 17.54
C PRO A 15 14.49 -22.23 18.47
N ILE A 16 14.62 -20.91 18.48
CA ILE A 16 15.26 -20.18 19.58
C ILE A 16 14.12 -19.77 20.51
N PHE A 17 13.88 -20.56 21.56
CA PHE A 17 12.91 -20.20 22.58
C PHE A 17 13.51 -19.22 23.59
N GLY A 18 12.81 -18.10 23.81
CA GLY A 18 13.10 -17.13 24.86
C GLY A 18 13.55 -15.75 24.36
N GLN A 19 12.71 -15.05 23.59
CA GLN A 19 12.83 -13.59 23.52
C GLN A 19 11.74 -12.96 24.38
N GLY A 20 12.15 -12.31 25.47
CA GLY A 20 11.28 -11.38 26.19
C GLY A 20 10.78 -10.27 25.25
N ALA A 21 9.78 -9.51 25.69
CA ALA A 21 9.16 -8.46 24.89
C ALA A 21 10.22 -7.54 24.26
N SER A 22 10.39 -7.62 22.93
CA SER A 22 11.46 -6.93 22.21
C SER A 22 10.95 -5.62 21.62
N ARG A 23 11.78 -4.56 21.72
CA ARG A 23 11.44 -3.26 21.15
C ARG A 23 11.84 -3.22 19.68
N GLN A 24 10.92 -2.80 18.83
CA GLN A 24 11.12 -2.60 17.41
C GLN A 24 10.96 -1.12 17.04
N SER A 25 11.60 -0.72 15.95
CA SER A 25 11.52 0.65 15.46
C SER A 25 11.43 0.73 13.95
N PHE A 26 10.76 1.78 13.50
CA PHE A 26 10.76 2.25 12.12
C PHE A 26 11.67 3.48 12.07
N GLY A 27 12.93 3.28 11.66
CA GLY A 27 14.01 4.27 11.80
C GLY A 27 13.68 5.66 11.26
N ASP A 28 13.45 5.79 9.95
CA ASP A 28 13.15 7.08 9.32
C ASP A 28 11.80 7.66 9.75
N TRP A 29 10.86 6.79 10.12
CA TRP A 29 9.58 7.18 10.66
C TRP A 29 9.65 7.64 12.12
N GLN A 30 10.78 7.40 12.79
CA GLN A 30 11.02 7.73 14.19
C GLN A 30 9.93 7.20 15.14
N ILE A 31 9.35 6.04 14.83
CA ILE A 31 8.33 5.38 15.66
C ILE A 31 8.91 4.07 16.22
N SER A 32 8.64 3.80 17.49
CA SER A 32 8.97 2.53 18.13
C SER A 32 7.78 1.95 18.89
N TYR A 33 7.74 0.62 18.98
CA TYR A 33 6.72 -0.15 19.69
C TYR A 33 7.36 -1.40 20.31
N GLN A 34 6.65 -2.03 21.23
CA GLN A 34 7.08 -3.26 21.88
C GLN A 34 6.28 -4.45 21.31
N ILE A 35 6.98 -5.51 20.91
CA ILE A 35 6.35 -6.77 20.55
C ILE A 35 5.81 -7.42 21.83
N PRO A 36 4.53 -7.86 21.86
CA PRO A 36 3.98 -8.55 23.02
C PRO A 36 4.74 -9.84 23.34
N GLU A 37 4.76 -10.23 24.60
CA GLU A 37 5.33 -11.51 25.01
C GLU A 37 4.66 -12.69 24.28
N GLY A 38 5.46 -13.67 23.86
CA GLY A 38 4.99 -14.82 23.06
C GLY A 38 4.82 -14.56 21.57
N TRP A 39 5.02 -13.30 21.12
CA TRP A 39 5.02 -12.91 19.72
C TRP A 39 6.43 -12.62 19.22
N GLN A 40 6.62 -12.76 17.91
CA GLN A 40 7.88 -12.45 17.24
C GLN A 40 7.63 -11.74 15.90
N LEU A 41 8.63 -10.99 15.45
CA LEU A 41 8.66 -10.44 14.10
C LEU A 41 8.87 -11.61 13.12
N ALA A 42 7.83 -11.96 12.38
CA ALA A 42 7.87 -13.04 11.40
C ALA A 42 8.40 -12.53 10.05
N GLN A 43 7.96 -11.35 9.63
CA GLN A 43 8.36 -10.79 8.35
C GLN A 43 8.28 -9.26 8.35
N GLN A 44 9.10 -8.65 7.50
CA GLN A 44 9.04 -7.22 7.18
C GLN A 44 8.80 -7.06 5.67
N PHE A 45 7.84 -6.22 5.31
CA PHE A 45 7.48 -5.89 3.93
C PHE A 45 7.45 -4.37 3.76
N GLY A 46 8.47 -3.80 3.14
CA GLY A 46 8.59 -2.34 3.06
C GLY A 46 8.53 -1.72 4.46
N ARG A 47 7.54 -0.86 4.69
CA ARG A 47 7.30 -0.22 6.00
C ARG A 47 6.43 -1.03 6.98
N ALA A 48 5.96 -2.21 6.60
CA ALA A 48 5.07 -3.01 7.44
C ALA A 48 5.83 -4.16 8.11
N HIS A 49 5.53 -4.40 9.40
CA HIS A 49 5.98 -5.57 10.14
C HIS A 49 4.80 -6.53 10.33
N MET A 50 5.03 -7.81 10.09
CA MET A 50 4.11 -8.91 10.40
C MET A 50 4.62 -9.66 11.62
N LEU A 51 3.79 -9.74 12.64
CA LEU A 51 4.05 -10.49 13.87
C LEU A 51 3.22 -11.76 13.88
N MET A 52 3.80 -12.82 14.42
CA MET A 52 3.15 -14.11 14.62
C MET A 52 3.41 -14.60 16.05
N ALA A 53 2.44 -15.32 16.63
CA ALA A 53 2.65 -16.00 17.89
C ALA A 53 3.55 -17.22 17.66
N GLY A 54 4.44 -17.52 18.62
CA GLY A 54 5.48 -18.54 18.44
C GLY A 54 4.97 -19.98 18.30
N GLN A 55 3.76 -20.30 18.76
CA GLN A 55 3.20 -21.66 18.71
C GLN A 55 1.81 -21.76 18.06
N ASP A 56 1.15 -20.63 17.76
CA ASP A 56 -0.23 -20.64 17.29
C ASP A 56 -0.41 -19.68 16.10
N ASN A 57 -0.72 -20.24 14.92
CA ASN A 57 -0.89 -19.48 13.68
C ASN A 57 -2.33 -18.96 13.51
N THR A 58 -3.08 -18.82 14.60
CA THR A 58 -4.50 -18.48 14.60
C THR A 58 -4.77 -16.98 14.38
N ALA A 59 -3.75 -16.14 14.54
CA ALA A 59 -3.82 -14.71 14.29
C ALA A 59 -2.48 -14.12 13.77
N LEU A 60 -2.60 -13.07 12.97
CA LEU A 60 -1.51 -12.26 12.45
C LEU A 60 -1.70 -10.82 12.91
N ILE A 61 -0.61 -10.17 13.31
CA ILE A 61 -0.60 -8.74 13.60
C ILE A 61 0.25 -8.05 12.55
N PHE A 62 -0.31 -7.02 11.92
CA PHE A 62 0.41 -6.12 11.04
C PHE A 62 0.53 -4.78 11.72
N VAL A 63 1.75 -4.25 11.77
CA VAL A 63 1.99 -2.88 12.24
C VAL A 63 2.77 -2.10 11.21
N ALA A 64 2.39 -0.85 10.99
CA ALA A 64 3.03 0.02 10.02
C ALA A 64 2.86 1.49 10.41
N PRO A 65 3.88 2.34 10.22
CA PRO A 65 3.70 3.77 10.31
C PRO A 65 2.96 4.31 9.07
N SER A 66 2.24 5.41 9.21
CA SER A 66 1.62 6.14 8.08
C SER A 66 1.48 7.64 8.38
N LYS A 67 0.86 8.40 7.46
CA LYS A 67 0.50 9.81 7.62
C LYS A 67 -0.92 10.10 7.14
N TYR A 68 -1.91 9.34 7.61
CA TYR A 68 -3.31 9.64 7.28
C TYR A 68 -3.78 10.93 7.92
N GLU A 69 -4.54 11.71 7.17
CA GLU A 69 -5.14 12.95 7.67
C GLU A 69 -6.55 12.71 8.24
N ASN A 70 -7.25 11.69 7.75
CA ASN A 70 -8.65 11.43 8.06
C ASN A 70 -9.04 9.93 7.92
N ALA A 71 -10.24 9.58 8.36
CA ALA A 71 -10.80 8.22 8.26
C ALA A 71 -11.02 7.72 6.83
N GLY A 72 -11.20 8.62 5.85
CA GLY A 72 -11.33 8.28 4.44
C GLY A 72 -10.04 7.70 3.86
N ASP A 73 -8.89 8.29 4.20
CA ASP A 73 -7.58 7.79 3.79
C ASP A 73 -7.30 6.38 4.33
N VAL A 74 -7.63 6.15 5.61
CA VAL A 74 -7.56 4.83 6.25
C VAL A 74 -8.39 3.80 5.51
N SER A 75 -9.65 4.12 5.21
CA SER A 75 -10.59 3.20 4.53
C SER A 75 -10.03 2.70 3.19
N ARG A 76 -9.44 3.61 2.43
CA ARG A 76 -8.89 3.34 1.09
C ARG A 76 -7.65 2.43 1.16
N GLU A 77 -6.73 2.71 2.07
CA GLU A 77 -5.54 1.88 2.22
C GLU A 77 -5.88 0.49 2.74
N LEU A 78 -6.80 0.37 3.69
CA LEU A 78 -7.18 -0.94 4.24
C LEU A 78 -7.75 -1.87 3.18
N THR A 79 -8.60 -1.36 2.29
CA THR A 79 -9.14 -2.15 1.17
C THR A 79 -8.01 -2.67 0.26
N THR A 80 -7.02 -1.82 -0.02
CA THR A 80 -5.82 -2.18 -0.81
C THR A 80 -4.97 -3.24 -0.09
N PHE A 81 -4.85 -3.10 1.23
CA PHE A 81 -4.10 -4.02 2.08
C PHE A 81 -4.75 -5.40 2.17
N PHE A 82 -6.07 -5.50 2.37
CA PHE A 82 -6.77 -6.81 2.34
C PHE A 82 -6.60 -7.50 0.99
N SER A 83 -6.70 -6.74 -0.10
CA SER A 83 -6.50 -7.26 -1.45
C SER A 83 -5.09 -7.82 -1.65
N SER A 84 -4.05 -7.18 -1.09
CA SER A 84 -2.66 -7.66 -1.18
C SER A 84 -2.41 -8.94 -0.38
N LEU A 85 -3.19 -9.17 0.69
CA LEU A 85 -3.19 -10.43 1.44
C LEU A 85 -4.01 -11.55 0.76
N GLY A 86 -4.61 -11.30 -0.41
CA GLY A 86 -5.50 -12.26 -1.06
C GLY A 86 -6.79 -12.51 -0.27
N VAL A 87 -7.20 -11.54 0.54
CA VAL A 87 -8.44 -11.58 1.32
C VAL A 87 -9.48 -10.72 0.65
N ASN A 88 -10.63 -11.32 0.32
CA ASN A 88 -11.81 -10.58 -0.11
C ASN A 88 -12.48 -10.01 1.14
N GLY A 89 -11.95 -8.87 1.61
CA GLY A 89 -12.39 -8.19 2.82
C GLY A 89 -13.35 -7.03 2.51
N TYR A 90 -14.30 -6.80 3.42
CA TYR A 90 -15.17 -5.64 3.42
C TYR A 90 -15.26 -5.05 4.83
N PRO A 91 -15.40 -3.72 4.97
CA PRO A 91 -15.63 -3.10 6.26
C PRO A 91 -16.95 -3.59 6.83
N THR A 92 -16.93 -4.07 8.09
CA THR A 92 -18.16 -4.40 8.82
C THR A 92 -18.70 -3.19 9.57
N GLU A 93 -17.84 -2.21 9.82
CA GLU A 93 -18.15 -0.93 10.44
C GLU A 93 -17.37 0.16 9.70
N ASN A 94 -17.95 1.35 9.52
CA ASN A 94 -17.23 2.47 8.95
C ASN A 94 -16.09 2.89 9.88
N PRO A 95 -14.91 3.26 9.35
CA PRO A 95 -13.84 3.77 10.18
C PRO A 95 -14.29 4.99 10.98
N THR A 96 -14.11 4.91 12.29
CA THR A 96 -14.64 5.89 13.25
C THR A 96 -13.50 6.58 13.95
N GLU A 97 -13.55 7.91 14.03
CA GLU A 97 -12.61 8.67 14.85
C GLU A 97 -12.90 8.41 16.33
N THR A 98 -11.85 8.14 17.10
CA THR A 98 -11.93 7.81 18.52
C THR A 98 -10.72 8.38 19.27
N THR A 99 -10.62 8.06 20.55
CA THR A 99 -9.42 8.34 21.34
C THR A 99 -8.83 7.04 21.87
N PHE A 100 -7.50 6.95 21.85
CA PHE A 100 -6.75 5.86 22.44
C PHE A 100 -5.71 6.45 23.39
N GLN A 101 -5.86 6.21 24.69
CA GLN A 101 -5.00 6.79 25.73
C GLN A 101 -4.82 8.31 25.60
N GLY A 102 -5.91 9.02 25.33
CA GLY A 102 -5.92 10.48 25.15
C GLY A 102 -5.34 10.98 23.82
N LYS A 103 -4.86 10.08 22.93
CA LYS A 103 -4.43 10.43 21.57
C LYS A 103 -5.60 10.27 20.61
N LYS A 104 -5.67 11.12 19.57
CA LYS A 104 -6.59 10.89 18.44
C LYS A 104 -6.28 9.52 17.83
N ALA A 105 -7.33 8.78 17.49
CA ALA A 105 -7.21 7.49 16.84
C ALA A 105 -8.33 7.28 15.83
N ILE A 106 -8.15 6.32 14.94
CA ILE A 106 -9.20 5.81 14.05
C ILE A 106 -9.30 4.31 14.27
N SER A 107 -10.50 3.81 14.54
CA SER A 107 -10.78 2.38 14.65
C SER A 107 -11.64 1.92 13.49
N ALA A 108 -11.44 0.66 13.07
CA ALA A 108 -12.28 0.03 12.06
C ALA A 108 -12.32 -1.49 12.25
N ALA A 109 -13.37 -2.12 11.74
CA ALA A 109 -13.54 -3.56 11.76
C ALA A 109 -13.85 -4.07 10.34
N PHE A 110 -13.29 -5.22 10.01
CA PHE A 110 -13.44 -5.86 8.71
C PHE A 110 -13.77 -7.34 8.89
N ALA A 111 -14.48 -7.88 7.91
CA ALA A 111 -14.67 -9.31 7.74
C ALA A 111 -14.39 -9.67 6.29
N GLY A 112 -14.01 -10.92 6.07
CA GLY A 112 -13.72 -11.40 4.72
C GLY A 112 -13.50 -12.89 4.68
N THR A 113 -13.15 -13.36 3.49
CA THR A 113 -12.73 -14.74 3.27
C THR A 113 -11.38 -14.76 2.57
N ASN A 114 -10.53 -15.71 2.95
CA ASN A 114 -9.30 -15.98 2.20
C ASN A 114 -9.58 -16.84 0.97
N GLN A 115 -8.56 -17.10 0.16
CA GLN A 115 -8.66 -17.92 -1.06
C GLN A 115 -9.13 -19.36 -0.81
N LEU A 116 -9.02 -19.86 0.44
CA LEU A 116 -9.48 -21.18 0.85
C LEU A 116 -10.93 -21.17 1.37
N GLY A 117 -11.61 -20.02 1.33
CA GLY A 117 -12.99 -19.86 1.82
C GLY A 117 -13.11 -19.76 3.34
N GLN A 118 -12.00 -19.63 4.08
CA GLN A 118 -12.03 -19.48 5.53
C GLN A 118 -12.43 -18.04 5.91
N SER A 119 -13.39 -17.93 6.83
CA SER A 119 -13.84 -16.64 7.36
C SER A 119 -12.80 -16.02 8.27
N LEU A 120 -12.41 -14.79 7.93
CA LEU A 120 -11.47 -13.96 8.68
C LEU A 120 -12.17 -12.72 9.20
N LYS A 121 -11.72 -12.25 10.36
CA LYS A 121 -12.09 -10.97 10.94
C LYS A 121 -10.85 -10.17 11.24
N ALA A 122 -10.94 -8.85 11.09
CA ALA A 122 -9.86 -7.96 11.42
C ALA A 122 -10.33 -6.74 12.19
N ARG A 123 -9.46 -6.29 13.09
CA ARG A 123 -9.61 -5.03 13.81
C ARG A 123 -8.42 -4.16 13.48
N PHE A 124 -8.71 -2.91 13.17
CA PHE A 124 -7.73 -1.90 12.85
C PHE A 124 -7.79 -0.77 13.87
N LEU A 125 -6.61 -0.28 14.27
CA LEU A 125 -6.43 0.91 15.08
C LEU A 125 -5.26 1.72 14.51
N SER A 126 -5.52 2.96 14.13
CA SER A 126 -4.50 3.95 13.76
C SER A 126 -4.39 4.98 14.88
N ILE A 127 -3.24 5.05 15.55
CA ILE A 127 -2.99 6.00 16.65
C ILE A 127 -2.16 7.16 16.12
N PHE A 128 -2.65 8.40 16.31
CA PHE A 128 -1.93 9.60 15.88
C PHE A 128 -0.87 9.93 16.93
N THR A 129 0.39 10.07 16.50
CA THR A 129 1.53 10.31 17.39
C THR A 129 1.62 11.76 17.89
N GLY A 130 0.77 12.66 17.37
CA GLY A 130 0.84 14.10 17.59
C GLY A 130 1.94 14.81 16.77
N GLN A 131 2.75 14.06 16.03
CA GLN A 131 3.88 14.57 15.23
C GLN A 131 3.60 14.51 13.71
N GLY A 132 2.32 14.47 13.33
CA GLY A 132 1.91 14.33 11.93
C GLY A 132 2.13 12.93 11.34
N THR A 133 2.34 11.91 12.19
CA THR A 133 2.41 10.50 11.80
C THR A 133 1.40 9.68 12.60
N ASN A 134 1.05 8.53 12.05
CA ASN A 134 0.19 7.56 12.68
C ASN A 134 0.92 6.23 12.82
N PHE A 135 0.53 5.46 13.82
CA PHE A 135 0.93 4.08 13.98
C PHE A 135 -0.29 3.18 13.81
N ASN A 136 -0.25 2.36 12.77
CA ASN A 136 -1.35 1.46 12.43
C ASN A 136 -1.08 0.09 13.01
N ILE A 137 -2.12 -0.48 13.58
CA ILE A 137 -2.15 -1.84 14.10
C ILE A 137 -3.37 -2.50 13.48
N MET A 138 -3.13 -3.58 12.74
CA MET A 138 -4.19 -4.44 12.24
C MET A 138 -3.99 -5.84 12.77
N VAL A 139 -5.01 -6.39 13.42
CA VAL A 139 -4.99 -7.79 13.84
C VAL A 139 -6.00 -8.55 13.01
N LEU A 140 -5.53 -9.62 12.37
CA LEU A 140 -6.30 -10.51 11.52
C LEU A 140 -6.36 -11.88 12.20
N GLY A 141 -7.54 -12.49 12.27
CA GLY A 141 -7.67 -13.84 12.80
C GLY A 141 -8.97 -14.50 12.37
N THR A 142 -9.11 -15.77 12.73
CA THR A 142 -10.36 -16.50 12.54
C THR A 142 -11.45 -15.96 13.46
N ALA A 143 -12.72 -16.12 13.08
CA ALA A 143 -13.86 -15.57 13.81
C ALA A 143 -13.89 -15.96 15.30
N ASN A 144 -13.41 -17.17 15.64
CA ASN A 144 -13.41 -17.71 17.00
C ASN A 144 -12.35 -17.04 17.91
N HIS A 145 -11.25 -16.56 17.34
CA HIS A 145 -10.15 -15.95 18.09
C HIS A 145 -10.29 -14.43 18.17
N PHE A 146 -11.11 -13.84 17.28
CA PHE A 146 -11.29 -12.40 17.14
C PHE A 146 -11.57 -11.62 18.44
N PRO A 147 -12.43 -12.09 19.38
CA PRO A 147 -12.70 -11.34 20.62
C PRO A 147 -11.45 -11.11 21.49
N GLN A 148 -10.48 -12.02 21.44
CA GLN A 148 -9.26 -11.98 22.25
C GLN A 148 -8.19 -11.05 21.64
N LEU A 149 -8.34 -10.69 20.36
CA LEU A 149 -7.36 -9.90 19.60
C LEU A 149 -7.40 -8.40 19.94
N GLY A 150 -8.50 -7.90 20.50
CA GLY A 150 -8.61 -6.50 20.94
C GLY A 150 -7.54 -6.12 21.98
N ASN A 151 -7.33 -6.99 22.97
CA ASN A 151 -6.33 -6.77 24.02
C ASN A 151 -4.90 -6.68 23.46
N LEU A 152 -4.60 -7.35 22.34
CA LEU A 152 -3.28 -7.29 21.70
C LEU A 152 -3.05 -5.95 21.01
N VAL A 153 -4.09 -5.42 20.33
CA VAL A 153 -4.05 -4.07 19.76
C VAL A 153 -3.74 -3.05 20.83
N ASP A 154 -4.45 -3.11 21.96
CA ASP A 154 -4.29 -2.16 23.05
C ASP A 154 -2.91 -2.26 23.71
N LYS A 155 -2.41 -3.49 23.93
CA LYS A 155 -1.05 -3.72 24.48
C LYS A 155 0.04 -3.13 23.59
N ILE A 156 -0.04 -3.35 22.27
CA ILE A 156 0.94 -2.75 21.34
C ILE A 156 0.77 -1.24 21.33
N GLY A 157 -0.47 -0.76 21.16
CA GLY A 157 -0.79 0.66 21.11
C GLY A 157 -0.28 1.46 22.31
N ALA A 158 -0.35 0.89 23.51
CA ALA A 158 0.14 1.50 24.74
C ALA A 158 1.65 1.76 24.74
N THR A 159 2.41 1.04 23.94
CA THR A 159 3.88 1.11 23.91
C THR A 159 4.40 2.05 22.81
N VAL A 160 3.48 2.58 21.98
CA VAL A 160 3.83 3.40 20.82
C VAL A 160 4.39 4.74 21.28
N SER A 161 5.60 5.01 20.81
CA SER A 161 6.30 6.29 20.99
C SER A 161 6.84 6.75 19.64
N GLY A 162 6.76 8.05 19.37
CA GLY A 162 7.16 8.59 18.09
C GLY A 162 7.66 10.02 18.17
N LYS A 163 8.52 10.39 17.23
CA LYS A 163 8.89 11.78 16.91
C LYS A 163 8.45 12.11 15.49
N ALA A 164 8.67 13.35 15.07
CA ALA A 164 8.50 13.72 13.67
C ALA A 164 9.37 12.84 12.75
N PRO A 165 8.85 12.41 11.59
CA PRO A 165 9.59 11.58 10.66
C PRO A 165 10.72 12.36 10.00
N VAL A 166 11.77 11.65 9.59
CA VAL A 166 12.91 12.21 8.85
C VAL A 166 12.57 12.22 7.36
N ILE A 167 12.29 13.40 6.83
CA ILE A 167 12.03 13.59 5.40
C ILE A 167 13.34 13.49 4.62
N ASN A 168 13.42 12.54 3.68
CA ASN A 168 14.60 12.29 2.86
C ASN A 168 14.67 13.28 1.68
N ARG A 169 15.10 14.51 1.98
CA ARG A 169 15.23 15.58 0.97
C ARG A 169 16.25 15.27 -0.12
N GLN A 170 17.31 14.54 0.20
CA GLN A 170 18.31 14.14 -0.79
C GLN A 170 17.71 13.20 -1.82
N LEU A 171 16.93 12.20 -1.39
CA LEU A 171 16.25 11.29 -2.29
C LEU A 171 15.17 12.01 -3.10
N MET A 172 14.45 12.97 -2.51
CA MET A 172 13.51 13.82 -3.26
C MET A 172 14.23 14.55 -4.40
N ALA A 173 15.35 15.22 -4.12
CA ALA A 173 16.15 15.91 -5.13
C ALA A 173 16.67 14.94 -6.22
N ASN A 174 17.12 13.74 -5.83
CA ASN A 174 17.59 12.73 -6.79
C ASN A 174 16.46 12.19 -7.69
N LEU A 175 15.22 12.19 -7.21
CA LEU A 175 14.05 11.77 -7.96
C LEU A 175 13.45 12.85 -8.86
N ALA A 176 13.99 14.07 -8.84
CA ALA A 176 13.49 15.16 -9.66
C ALA A 176 13.48 14.78 -11.16
N GLY A 177 12.44 15.17 -11.89
CA GLY A 177 12.28 14.89 -13.31
C GLY A 177 10.95 14.22 -13.64
N THR A 178 10.80 13.85 -14.91
CA THR A 178 9.60 13.19 -15.43
C THR A 178 9.84 11.69 -15.56
N TRP A 179 8.87 10.92 -15.09
CA TRP A 179 8.87 9.47 -15.01
C TRP A 179 7.70 8.92 -15.80
N VAL A 180 7.97 8.03 -16.75
CA VAL A 180 6.95 7.42 -17.60
C VAL A 180 6.64 6.02 -17.08
N TYR A 181 5.35 5.73 -16.89
CA TYR A 181 4.91 4.40 -16.54
C TYR A 181 5.25 3.41 -17.65
N TYR A 182 5.97 2.36 -17.29
CA TYR A 182 6.32 1.27 -18.18
C TYR A 182 5.42 0.07 -17.89
N SER A 183 4.44 -0.17 -18.78
CA SER A 183 3.47 -1.27 -18.67
C SER A 183 4.00 -2.63 -19.14
N GLY A 184 5.22 -2.70 -19.70
CA GLY A 184 5.86 -3.95 -20.11
C GLY A 184 5.22 -4.70 -21.29
N SER A 185 4.10 -4.24 -21.85
CA SER A 185 3.50 -4.83 -23.04
C SER A 185 2.55 -3.87 -23.75
N SER A 186 2.87 -3.48 -24.99
CA SER A 186 1.85 -3.03 -25.95
C SER A 186 1.10 -4.28 -26.42
N GLN A 187 -0.16 -4.43 -26.02
CA GLN A 187 -0.99 -5.54 -26.47
C GLN A 187 -1.59 -5.17 -27.83
N SER A 188 -0.83 -5.36 -28.90
CA SER A 188 -1.33 -5.27 -30.27
C SER A 188 -2.16 -6.51 -30.58
N SER A 189 -3.47 -6.47 -30.38
CA SER A 189 -4.37 -7.50 -30.90
C SER A 189 -4.56 -7.28 -32.40
N ILE A 190 -3.69 -7.88 -33.21
CA ILE A 190 -3.90 -8.00 -34.66
C ILE A 190 -4.86 -9.17 -34.88
N GLY A 191 -6.16 -8.88 -34.83
CA GLY A 191 -7.21 -9.76 -35.33
C GLY A 191 -7.67 -9.23 -36.70
N SER A 192 -7.86 -10.13 -37.66
CA SER A 192 -8.15 -9.90 -39.10
C SER A 192 -9.45 -9.13 -39.43
N MET A 193 -10.06 -8.40 -38.50
CA MET A 193 -11.22 -7.54 -38.74
C MET A 193 -11.14 -6.34 -37.79
N GLY A 194 -10.57 -5.24 -38.26
CA GLY A 194 -10.48 -3.96 -37.54
C GLY A 194 -9.61 -3.96 -36.27
N GLY A 195 -8.50 -3.22 -36.29
CA GLY A 195 -7.60 -3.11 -35.14
C GLY A 195 -8.03 -2.00 -34.18
N TYR A 196 -8.25 -2.35 -32.91
CA TYR A 196 -8.28 -1.39 -31.82
C TYR A 196 -6.90 -1.36 -31.17
N SER A 197 -6.24 -0.20 -31.19
CA SER A 197 -5.01 0.05 -30.43
C SER A 197 -5.35 0.95 -29.25
N GLN A 198 -5.07 0.47 -28.04
CA GLN A 198 -5.13 1.27 -26.82
C GLN A 198 -3.69 1.52 -26.36
N SER A 199 -3.22 2.76 -26.41
CA SER A 199 -1.98 3.15 -25.73
C SER A 199 -2.32 3.95 -24.47
N TYR A 200 -1.73 3.53 -23.37
CA TYR A 200 -1.86 4.18 -22.06
C TYR A 200 -0.52 4.80 -21.71
N GLU A 201 -0.47 6.12 -21.67
CA GLU A 201 0.71 6.85 -21.24
C GLU A 201 0.42 7.51 -19.90
N GLU A 202 1.20 7.15 -18.89
CA GLU A 202 1.12 7.76 -17.57
C GLU A 202 2.47 8.41 -17.24
N PHE A 203 2.44 9.68 -16.85
CA PHE A 203 3.58 10.51 -16.53
C PHE A 203 3.48 10.99 -15.08
N LEU A 204 4.57 10.82 -14.33
CA LEU A 204 4.76 11.38 -13.00
C LEU A 204 5.95 12.34 -13.05
N THR A 205 5.70 13.62 -12.87
CA THR A 205 6.76 14.63 -12.72
C THR A 205 6.94 14.95 -11.24
N LEU A 206 8.18 14.86 -10.76
CA LEU A 206 8.59 15.23 -9.41
C LEU A 206 9.53 16.43 -9.52
N ASP A 207 9.28 17.50 -8.77
CA ASP A 207 10.09 18.73 -8.84
C ASP A 207 11.38 18.68 -8.00
N GLY A 208 11.55 17.65 -7.16
CA GLY A 208 12.66 17.51 -6.22
C GLY A 208 12.51 18.31 -4.93
N GLN A 209 11.46 19.13 -4.80
CA GLN A 209 11.20 20.03 -3.68
C GLN A 209 9.91 19.68 -2.92
N GLY A 210 9.12 18.73 -3.44
CA GLY A 210 7.94 18.20 -2.77
C GLY A 210 6.63 18.52 -3.47
N ASN A 211 6.64 18.94 -4.73
CA ASN A 211 5.45 19.01 -5.56
C ASN A 211 5.52 17.97 -6.68
N TYR A 212 4.38 17.34 -6.95
CA TYR A 212 4.25 16.39 -8.05
C TYR A 212 3.17 16.83 -9.02
N ARG A 213 3.30 16.35 -10.26
CA ARG A 213 2.25 16.37 -11.26
C ARG A 213 2.13 14.98 -11.83
N TRP A 214 0.90 14.49 -11.92
CA TRP A 214 0.56 13.22 -12.52
C TRP A 214 -0.38 13.47 -13.70
N ASN A 215 -0.11 12.80 -14.81
CA ASN A 215 -0.96 12.84 -15.99
C ASN A 215 -1.10 11.43 -16.56
N SER A 216 -2.31 11.07 -16.97
CA SER A 216 -2.62 9.82 -17.62
C SER A 216 -3.44 10.09 -18.87
N ASN A 217 -2.85 9.84 -20.03
CA ASN A 217 -3.49 9.96 -21.33
C ASN A 217 -3.82 8.56 -21.87
N GLY A 218 -5.07 8.35 -22.28
CA GLY A 218 -5.49 7.15 -23.00
C GLY A 218 -5.74 7.49 -24.46
N HIS A 219 -5.08 6.79 -25.37
CA HIS A 219 -5.35 6.92 -26.80
C HIS A 219 -6.05 5.65 -27.27
N VAL A 220 -7.20 5.81 -27.92
CA VAL A 220 -7.89 4.70 -28.58
C VAL A 220 -7.92 5.00 -30.07
N ALA A 221 -7.19 4.20 -30.84
CA ALA A 221 -7.29 4.20 -32.29
C ALA A 221 -8.11 2.98 -32.73
N ALA A 222 -9.22 3.22 -33.41
CA ALA A 222 -10.01 2.18 -34.04
C ALA A 222 -9.79 2.23 -35.56
N THR A 223 -9.37 1.12 -36.15
CA THR A 223 -9.42 0.90 -37.59
C THR A 223 -10.60 -0.02 -37.86
N SER A 224 -11.58 0.40 -38.66
CA SER A 224 -12.62 -0.48 -39.19
C SER A 224 -12.25 -0.88 -40.62
N SER A 225 -12.47 -2.14 -40.98
CA SER A 225 -12.27 -2.62 -42.36
C SER A 225 -13.60 -2.64 -43.14
N THR A 226 -13.55 -2.06 -44.36
CA THR A 226 -14.49 -2.08 -45.51
C THR A 226 -15.57 -0.97 -45.55
N SER A 227 -15.84 -0.27 -46.67
CA SER A 227 -15.81 -0.65 -48.10
C SER A 227 -15.37 0.47 -49.08
N SER A 228 -14.69 0.07 -50.17
CA SER A 228 -14.50 0.67 -51.51
C SER A 228 -14.28 2.17 -51.77
N ASP A 229 -14.40 3.10 -50.82
CA ASP A 229 -14.09 4.52 -51.03
C ASP A 229 -13.41 5.10 -49.79
N GLY A 230 -12.15 5.51 -49.91
CA GLY A 230 -11.47 6.48 -49.03
C GLY A 230 -11.64 6.33 -47.51
N SER A 231 -10.73 5.55 -46.89
CA SER A 231 -10.40 5.46 -45.46
C SER A 231 -10.82 6.62 -44.52
N TYR A 232 -11.51 6.29 -43.42
CA TYR A 232 -11.51 7.09 -42.18
C TYR A 232 -10.95 6.26 -41.00
N SER A 233 -9.83 6.70 -40.45
CA SER A 233 -9.35 6.30 -39.12
C SER A 233 -9.84 7.33 -38.10
N SER A 234 -10.69 6.94 -37.14
CA SER A 234 -11.05 7.80 -36.01
C SER A 234 -10.12 7.48 -34.84
N ALA A 235 -9.11 8.32 -34.62
CA ALA A 235 -8.41 8.37 -33.35
C ALA A 235 -9.24 9.26 -32.41
N SER A 236 -9.65 8.72 -31.26
CA SER A 236 -10.27 9.51 -30.21
C SER A 236 -9.29 9.60 -29.04
N ASP A 237 -8.85 10.81 -28.73
CA ASP A 237 -8.13 11.09 -27.50
C ASP A 237 -9.15 11.02 -26.35
N ILE A 238 -8.96 10.09 -25.42
CA ILE A 238 -9.70 10.11 -24.17
C ILE A 238 -9.03 11.18 -23.30
N SER A 239 -9.82 12.16 -22.84
CA SER A 239 -9.32 13.30 -22.08
C SER A 239 -8.41 12.86 -20.92
N GLY A 240 -7.21 13.44 -20.89
CA GLY A 240 -6.18 13.09 -19.92
C GLY A 240 -6.65 13.32 -18.49
N ASN A 241 -6.45 12.32 -17.63
CA ASN A 241 -6.70 12.47 -16.20
C ASN A 241 -5.46 13.11 -15.57
N GLN A 242 -5.62 14.28 -14.97
CA GLN A 242 -4.53 15.02 -14.34
C GLN A 242 -4.75 15.17 -12.84
N ASP A 243 -3.64 15.12 -12.11
CA ASP A 243 -3.60 15.39 -10.68
C ASP A 243 -2.29 16.11 -10.32
N ALA A 244 -2.33 16.98 -9.33
CA ALA A 244 -1.16 17.71 -8.87
C ALA A 244 -1.30 18.01 -7.38
N GLY A 245 -0.20 17.89 -6.67
CA GLY A 245 -0.21 18.04 -5.22
C GLY A 245 1.19 18.00 -4.64
N ARG A 246 1.27 17.60 -3.38
CA ARG A 246 2.53 17.50 -2.65
C ARG A 246 2.98 16.07 -2.49
N TYR A 247 4.29 15.87 -2.41
CA TYR A 247 4.87 14.59 -2.03
C TYR A 247 6.02 14.77 -1.04
N GLU A 248 6.28 13.72 -0.29
CA GLU A 248 7.46 13.60 0.55
C GLU A 248 7.96 12.16 0.56
N ILE A 249 9.17 11.95 1.04
CA ILE A 249 9.78 10.63 1.14
C ILE A 249 10.26 10.42 2.56
N VAL A 250 9.82 9.32 3.19
CA VAL A 250 10.29 8.88 4.51
C VAL A 250 10.83 7.47 4.35
N GLY A 251 12.13 7.30 4.56
CA GLY A 251 12.83 6.05 4.23
C GLY A 251 12.62 5.64 2.77
N SER A 252 12.03 4.46 2.55
CA SER A 252 11.68 3.92 1.23
C SER A 252 10.20 4.09 0.87
N THR A 253 9.48 4.99 1.53
CA THR A 253 8.05 5.25 1.28
C THR A 253 7.86 6.61 0.64
N LEU A 254 7.26 6.62 -0.55
CA LEU A 254 6.76 7.81 -1.24
C LEU A 254 5.34 8.11 -0.72
N ILE A 255 5.15 9.29 -0.17
CA ILE A 255 3.87 9.76 0.37
C ILE A 255 3.34 10.84 -0.56
N ILE A 256 2.15 10.61 -1.13
CA ILE A 256 1.50 11.51 -2.08
C ILE A 256 0.27 12.12 -1.40
N TYR A 257 0.19 13.44 -1.40
CA TYR A 257 -0.96 14.21 -0.93
C TYR A 257 -1.76 14.68 -2.15
N SER A 258 -2.72 13.85 -2.56
CA SER A 258 -3.56 14.11 -3.73
C SER A 258 -4.83 14.85 -3.32
N PRO A 259 -5.15 16.01 -3.93
CA PRO A 259 -6.44 16.66 -3.73
C PRO A 259 -7.64 15.77 -4.12
N ARG A 260 -7.43 14.82 -5.03
CA ARG A 260 -8.49 13.93 -5.55
C ARG A 260 -8.50 12.56 -4.87
N GLY A 261 -7.32 12.05 -4.57
CA GLY A 261 -7.07 10.69 -4.09
C GLY A 261 -6.76 10.59 -2.60
N GLY A 262 -6.75 11.71 -1.87
CA GLY A 262 -6.34 11.77 -0.47
C GLY A 262 -4.86 11.46 -0.28
N THR A 263 -4.48 11.07 0.94
CA THR A 263 -3.10 10.65 1.23
C THR A 263 -2.86 9.21 0.78
N GLN A 264 -1.82 8.99 -0.01
CA GLN A 264 -1.43 7.68 -0.54
C GLN A 264 0.01 7.35 -0.14
N LEU A 265 0.26 6.11 0.26
CA LEU A 265 1.57 5.66 0.71
C LEU A 265 2.07 4.51 -0.16
N HIS A 266 3.19 4.73 -0.83
CA HIS A 266 3.79 3.82 -1.78
C HIS A 266 5.18 3.43 -1.33
N ASP A 267 5.34 2.18 -0.89
CA ASP A 267 6.69 1.65 -0.70
C ASP A 267 7.31 1.41 -2.07
N PHE A 268 8.53 1.91 -2.26
CA PHE A 268 9.21 1.85 -3.54
C PHE A 268 10.67 1.43 -3.40
N THR A 269 11.23 0.99 -4.51
CA THR A 269 12.66 0.73 -4.65
C THR A 269 13.19 1.42 -5.91
N LEU A 270 14.48 1.73 -5.92
CA LEU A 270 15.18 2.18 -7.11
C LEU A 270 15.95 1.02 -7.71
N LYS A 271 15.59 0.64 -8.94
CA LYS A 271 16.25 -0.45 -9.67
C LYS A 271 16.66 0.03 -11.05
N GLY A 272 17.97 0.11 -11.30
CA GLY A 272 18.50 0.50 -12.62
C GLY A 272 18.02 1.86 -13.11
N GLY A 273 17.80 2.82 -12.20
CA GLY A 273 17.28 4.14 -12.55
C GLY A 273 15.76 4.20 -12.76
N ALA A 274 15.02 3.13 -12.43
CA ALA A 274 13.56 3.11 -12.41
C ALA A 274 13.01 3.15 -10.98
N ILE A 275 11.86 3.80 -10.80
CA ILE A 275 11.04 3.72 -9.58
C ILE A 275 10.13 2.50 -9.72
N VAL A 276 10.23 1.55 -8.79
CA VAL A 276 9.36 0.37 -8.74
C VAL A 276 8.50 0.47 -7.49
N THR A 277 7.18 0.53 -7.65
CA THR A 277 6.17 0.63 -6.58
C THR A 277 5.02 -0.34 -6.83
N GLY A 278 4.87 -1.33 -5.97
CA GLY A 278 3.90 -2.42 -6.17
C GLY A 278 4.10 -3.13 -7.52
N ASN A 279 3.07 -3.15 -8.36
CA ASN A 279 3.12 -3.69 -9.72
C ASN A 279 3.46 -2.65 -10.79
N ARG A 280 3.80 -1.41 -10.38
CA ARG A 280 4.10 -0.31 -11.31
C ARG A 280 5.59 -0.03 -11.36
N THR A 281 6.09 0.18 -12.58
CA THR A 281 7.46 0.60 -12.84
C THR A 281 7.41 1.91 -13.60
N TYR A 282 8.15 2.91 -13.15
CA TYR A 282 8.33 4.16 -13.85
C TYR A 282 9.79 4.34 -14.23
N ILE A 283 10.03 4.65 -15.50
CA ILE A 283 11.36 4.91 -16.06
C ILE A 283 11.54 6.40 -16.27
N ARG A 284 12.75 6.91 -16.02
CA ARG A 284 13.03 8.34 -16.22
C ARG A 284 13.03 8.66 -17.71
N GLN A 285 12.41 9.78 -18.08
CA GLN A 285 12.47 10.35 -19.42
C GLN A 285 13.78 11.10 -19.66
#